data_AF-A0A2S3QN23-F1
#
_entry.id   AF-A0A2S3QN23-F1
#
_cell.length_a   1.000
_cell.length_b   1.000
_cell.length_c   1.000
_cell.angle_alpha   90.00
_cell.angle_beta   90.00
_cell.angle_gamma   90.00
#
_symmetry.space_group_name_H-M   'P 1'
#
loop_
_entity.id
_entity.type
_entity.pdbx_description
1 polymer ?
#
loop_
_entity_poly.entity_id
_entity_poly.type
_entity_poly.pdbx_seq_one_letter_code
_entity_poly.pdbx_strand_id
1 'polypeptide(L)'
;MDNSVIIIALLVIIAIALFMLIGVFAFIAFRKEIKKEETQDGKLTDKINNLLEKNKPQEKILGLCSICEKELVENDYFNVDALHLCREHFNLYSKHEWVSITNERTTSETPEKGVYIYNFKKNTWNKHKIPTFILCEYKIDVESDLIETYVQLHVQKEIEDEMRERLKIEK
;
A
#
# COMPACT_ATOMS: atom_id res chain seq x y z
N MET A 1 27.34 -0.28 -75.27
CA MET A 1 26.17 -0.72 -74.49
C MET A 1 24.96 -0.39 -75.34
N ASP A 2 24.22 -1.39 -75.81
CA ASP A 2 23.16 -1.17 -76.79
C ASP A 2 22.05 -0.32 -76.19
N ASN A 3 21.49 0.62 -76.98
CA ASN A 3 20.42 1.53 -76.52
C ASN A 3 19.23 0.76 -75.91
N SER A 4 18.97 -0.47 -76.39
CA SER A 4 17.94 -1.35 -75.83
C SER A 4 18.23 -1.78 -74.39
N VAL A 5 19.50 -2.02 -74.03
CA VAL A 5 19.89 -2.37 -72.65
C VAL A 5 19.71 -1.18 -71.71
N ILE A 6 20.01 0.03 -72.19
CA ILE A 6 19.83 1.28 -71.43
C ILE A 6 18.33 1.52 -71.15
N ILE A 7 17.47 1.33 -72.16
CA ILE A 7 16.02 1.52 -72.04
C ILE A 7 15.41 0.51 -71.05
N ILE A 8 15.82 -0.76 -71.13
CA ILE A 8 15.34 -1.81 -70.22
C ILE A 8 15.77 -1.51 -68.77
N ALA A 9 17.01 -1.08 -68.55
CA ALA A 9 17.49 -0.71 -67.22
C ALA A 9 16.70 0.47 -66.61
N LEU A 10 16.36 1.46 -67.43
CA LEU A 10 15.56 2.63 -67.00
C LEU A 10 14.14 2.23 -66.60
N LEU A 11 13.50 1.32 -67.34
CA LEU A 11 12.15 0.83 -67.01
C LEU A 11 12.12 0.05 -65.70
N VAL A 12 13.15 -0.75 -65.41
CA VAL A 12 13.26 -1.50 -64.15
C VAL A 12 13.40 -0.55 -62.95
N ILE A 13 14.20 0.51 -63.07
CA ILE A 13 14.37 1.50 -62.00
C ILE A 13 13.05 2.23 -61.73
N ILE A 14 12.30 2.60 -62.77
CA ILE A 14 10.99 3.24 -62.62
C ILE A 14 9.99 2.30 -61.93
N ALA A 15 9.97 1.02 -62.30
CA ALA A 15 9.11 0.03 -61.66
C ALA A 15 9.43 -0.12 -60.16
N ILE A 16 10.72 -0.20 -59.78
CA ILE A 16 11.16 -0.29 -58.38
C ILE A 16 10.75 0.97 -57.60
N ALA A 17 10.88 2.15 -58.19
CA ALA A 17 10.47 3.41 -57.56
C ALA A 17 8.96 3.45 -57.27
N LEU A 18 8.12 2.93 -58.18
CA LEU A 18 6.67 2.84 -57.98
C LEU A 18 6.30 1.87 -56.85
N PHE A 19 6.96 0.71 -56.77
CA PHE A 19 6.73 -0.24 -55.67
C PHE A 19 7.13 0.36 -54.31
N MET A 20 8.22 1.12 -54.26
CA MET A 20 8.63 1.83 -53.03
C MET A 20 7.59 2.86 -52.58
N LEU A 21 7.01 3.63 -53.52
CA LEU A 21 5.98 4.61 -53.19
C LEU A 21 4.70 3.96 -52.64
N ILE A 22 4.27 2.84 -53.22
CA ILE A 22 3.10 2.09 -52.74
C ILE A 22 3.38 1.51 -51.33
N GLY A 23 4.58 0.97 -51.11
CA GLY A 23 4.99 0.44 -49.80
C GLY A 23 5.00 1.51 -48.71
N VAL A 24 5.53 2.70 -49.01
CA VAL A 24 5.53 3.84 -48.07
C VAL A 24 4.11 4.31 -47.76
N PHE A 25 3.23 4.38 -48.76
CA PHE A 25 1.85 4.81 -48.57
C PHE A 25 1.06 3.81 -47.71
N ALA A 26 1.21 2.50 -47.97
CA ALA A 26 0.62 1.44 -47.16
C ALA A 26 1.14 1.50 -45.72
N PHE A 27 2.44 1.69 -45.52
CA PHE A 27 3.05 1.80 -44.18
C PHE A 27 2.48 3.00 -43.39
N ILE A 28 2.29 4.16 -44.03
CA ILE A 28 1.71 5.35 -43.39
C ILE A 28 0.23 5.12 -43.02
N ALA A 29 -0.55 4.49 -43.91
CA ALA A 29 -1.95 4.17 -43.64
C ALA A 29 -2.10 3.20 -42.46
N PHE A 30 -1.34 2.11 -42.45
CA PHE A 30 -1.33 1.14 -41.35
C PHE A 30 -0.89 1.77 -40.02
N ARG A 31 0.15 2.63 -40.01
CA ARG A 31 0.56 3.33 -38.78
C ARG A 31 -0.53 4.27 -38.23
N LYS A 32 -1.37 4.83 -39.10
CA LYS A 32 -2.45 5.74 -38.70
C LYS A 32 -3.62 5.00 -38.06
N GLU A 33 -3.91 3.78 -38.51
CA GLU A 33 -4.95 2.93 -37.93
C GLU A 33 -4.55 2.36 -36.57
N ILE A 34 -3.30 1.87 -36.42
CA ILE A 34 -2.79 1.36 -35.14
C ILE A 34 -2.84 2.43 -34.04
N LYS A 35 -2.43 3.67 -34.35
CA LYS A 35 -2.52 4.78 -33.39
C LYS A 35 -3.96 5.11 -32.99
N LYS A 36 -4.93 4.88 -33.88
CA LYS A 36 -6.34 5.19 -33.62
C LYS A 36 -6.98 4.16 -32.68
N GLU A 37 -6.60 2.89 -32.80
CA GLU A 37 -7.03 1.81 -31.91
C GLU A 37 -6.44 1.98 -30.50
N GLU A 38 -5.13 2.25 -30.36
CA GLU A 38 -4.49 2.50 -29.05
C GLU A 38 -5.14 3.69 -28.31
N THR A 39 -5.50 4.75 -29.04
CA THR A 39 -6.14 5.94 -28.45
C THR A 39 -7.60 5.69 -28.05
N GLN A 40 -8.31 4.78 -28.73
CA GLN A 40 -9.67 4.41 -28.39
C GLN A 40 -9.74 3.45 -27.21
N ASP A 41 -8.82 2.48 -27.15
CA ASP A 41 -8.76 1.50 -26.06
C ASP A 41 -8.35 2.15 -24.73
N GLY A 42 -7.32 3.01 -24.75
CA GLY A 42 -6.93 3.81 -23.56
C GLY A 42 -8.07 4.69 -23.04
N LYS A 43 -8.88 5.26 -23.95
CA LYS A 43 -10.01 6.12 -23.55
C LYS A 43 -11.21 5.32 -23.01
N LEU A 44 -11.35 4.05 -23.39
CA LEU A 44 -12.38 3.15 -22.88
C LEU A 44 -11.99 2.59 -21.52
N THR A 45 -10.74 2.17 -21.34
CA THR A 45 -10.21 1.70 -20.05
C THR A 45 -10.22 2.82 -19.00
N ASP A 46 -9.85 4.04 -19.37
CA ASP A 46 -9.95 5.21 -18.50
C ASP A 46 -11.40 5.50 -18.09
N LYS A 47 -12.37 5.35 -19.01
CA LYS A 47 -13.80 5.51 -18.69
C LYS A 47 -14.31 4.41 -17.77
N ILE A 48 -13.90 3.17 -17.98
CA ILE A 48 -14.29 2.03 -17.13
C ILE A 48 -13.71 2.20 -15.73
N ASN A 49 -12.44 2.57 -15.60
CA ASN A 49 -11.81 2.84 -14.32
C ASN A 49 -12.50 3.99 -13.58
N ASN A 50 -12.81 5.09 -14.26
CA ASN A 50 -13.56 6.20 -13.66
C ASN A 50 -14.97 5.79 -13.22
N LEU A 51 -15.66 4.91 -13.95
CA LEU A 51 -16.98 4.41 -13.56
C LEU A 51 -16.89 3.42 -12.38
N LEU A 52 -15.84 2.60 -12.32
CA LEU A 52 -15.60 1.68 -11.20
C LEU A 52 -15.22 2.43 -9.92
N GLU A 53 -14.40 3.47 -10.02
CA GLU A 53 -14.08 4.35 -8.90
C GLU A 53 -15.32 5.10 -8.40
N LYS A 54 -16.14 5.61 -9.32
CA LYS A 54 -17.35 6.37 -8.97
C LYS A 54 -18.47 5.51 -8.38
N ASN A 55 -18.50 4.22 -8.66
CA ASN A 55 -19.49 3.26 -8.13
C ASN A 55 -18.91 2.31 -7.08
N LYS A 56 -17.67 2.53 -6.62
CA LYS A 56 -17.13 1.75 -5.52
C LYS A 56 -18.04 2.00 -4.31
N PRO A 57 -18.71 0.96 -3.76
CA PRO A 57 -19.48 1.15 -2.55
C PRO A 57 -18.52 1.73 -1.51
N GLN A 58 -18.93 2.82 -0.85
CA GLN A 58 -18.18 3.36 0.27
C GLN A 58 -18.18 2.29 1.36
N GLU A 59 -17.15 1.46 1.34
CA GLU A 59 -16.95 0.44 2.37
C GLU A 59 -16.83 1.16 3.71
N LYS A 60 -17.68 0.75 4.65
CA LYS A 60 -17.68 1.35 5.97
C LYS A 60 -16.35 1.05 6.65
N ILE A 61 -15.61 2.10 7.00
CA ILE A 61 -14.39 1.98 7.79
C ILE A 61 -14.81 1.55 9.21
N LEU A 62 -14.32 0.39 9.64
CA LEU A 62 -14.61 -0.18 10.95
C LEU A 62 -13.59 0.25 12.01
N GLY A 63 -12.39 0.63 11.60
CA GLY A 63 -11.32 1.08 12.50
C GLY A 63 -9.96 1.12 11.81
N LEU A 64 -8.90 1.21 12.62
CA LEU A 64 -7.51 1.15 12.16
C LEU A 64 -6.85 -0.13 12.68
N CYS A 65 -5.93 -0.69 11.91
CA CYS A 65 -5.13 -1.82 12.37
C CYS A 65 -4.21 -1.41 13.53
N SER A 66 -4.25 -2.14 14.65
CA SER A 66 -3.43 -1.89 15.84
C SER A 66 -1.93 -2.00 15.59
N ILE A 67 -1.48 -2.70 14.53
CA ILE A 67 -0.06 -2.81 14.15
C ILE A 67 0.31 -1.74 13.11
N CYS A 68 -0.29 -1.80 11.91
CA CYS A 68 0.13 -0.94 10.79
C CYS A 68 -0.67 0.35 10.59
N GLU A 69 -1.70 0.59 11.39
CA GLU A 69 -2.57 1.78 11.33
C GLU A 69 -3.32 1.97 10.00
N LYS A 70 -3.35 0.94 9.13
CA LYS A 70 -4.17 0.94 7.92
C LYS A 70 -5.66 0.91 8.29
N GLU A 71 -6.47 1.67 7.55
CA GLU A 71 -7.93 1.59 7.61
C GLU A 71 -8.42 0.17 7.32
N LEU A 72 -9.33 -0.31 8.16
CA LEU A 72 -9.95 -1.62 8.07
C LEU A 72 -11.37 -1.46 7.53
N VAL A 73 -11.66 -2.22 6.48
CA VAL A 73 -12.98 -2.42 5.89
C VAL A 73 -13.51 -3.79 6.28
N GLU A 74 -14.81 -4.01 6.14
CA GLU A 74 -15.51 -5.23 6.58
C GLU A 74 -14.84 -6.54 6.12
N ASN A 75 -14.29 -6.57 4.90
CA ASN A 75 -13.65 -7.77 4.32
C ASN A 75 -12.24 -8.09 4.85
N ASP A 76 -11.58 -7.14 5.51
CA ASP A 76 -10.20 -7.25 5.99
C ASP A 76 -10.08 -7.05 7.51
N TYR A 77 -11.22 -7.00 8.21
CA TYR A 77 -11.29 -6.72 9.64
C TYR A 77 -11.32 -8.00 10.49
N PHE A 78 -10.37 -8.11 11.41
CA PHE A 78 -10.30 -9.16 12.43
C PHE A 78 -10.23 -8.52 13.82
N ASN A 79 -10.97 -9.06 14.79
CA ASN A 79 -10.94 -8.62 16.18
C ASN A 79 -10.46 -9.78 17.08
N VAL A 80 -9.37 -9.57 17.80
CA VAL A 80 -8.77 -10.54 18.73
C VAL A 80 -8.20 -9.78 19.93
N ASP A 81 -8.52 -10.19 21.15
CA ASP A 81 -7.98 -9.60 22.39
C ASP A 81 -8.05 -8.06 22.45
N ALA A 82 -9.20 -7.51 22.03
CA ALA A 82 -9.47 -6.08 21.90
C ALA A 82 -8.59 -5.33 20.87
N LEU A 83 -7.87 -6.05 20.01
CA LEU A 83 -7.10 -5.52 18.90
C LEU A 83 -7.90 -5.62 17.60
N HIS A 84 -7.80 -4.57 16.79
CA HIS A 84 -8.33 -4.58 15.43
C HIS A 84 -7.16 -4.84 14.47
N LEU A 85 -7.20 -5.94 13.71
CA LEU A 85 -6.09 -6.36 12.85
C LEU A 85 -6.56 -6.51 11.41
N CYS A 86 -5.67 -6.17 10.46
CA CYS A 86 -5.86 -6.58 9.08
C CYS A 86 -5.51 -8.06 8.92
N ARG A 87 -5.97 -8.68 7.83
CA ARG A 87 -5.70 -10.10 7.50
C ARG A 87 -4.23 -10.51 7.66
N GLU A 88 -3.30 -9.70 7.16
CA GLU A 88 -1.86 -9.96 7.25
C GLU A 88 -1.37 -9.97 8.70
N HIS A 89 -1.73 -8.93 9.46
CA HIS A 89 -1.29 -8.79 10.84
C HIS A 89 -1.99 -9.75 11.80
N PHE A 90 -3.20 -10.21 11.47
CA PHE A 90 -3.86 -11.29 12.22
C PHE A 90 -3.10 -12.63 12.07
N ASN A 91 -2.66 -12.96 10.85
CA ASN A 91 -1.84 -14.14 10.61
C ASN A 91 -0.46 -14.04 11.27
N LEU A 92 0.10 -12.84 11.35
CA LEU A 92 1.33 -12.60 12.11
C LEU A 92 1.08 -12.77 13.61
N TYR A 93 0.04 -12.14 14.14
CA TYR A 93 -0.30 -12.17 15.55
C TYR A 93 -0.45 -13.60 16.08
N SER A 94 -1.19 -14.44 15.35
CA SER A 94 -1.45 -15.84 15.72
C SER A 94 -0.24 -16.78 15.66
N LYS A 95 0.87 -16.36 15.04
CA LYS A 95 2.09 -17.20 14.88
C LYS A 95 3.17 -16.89 15.91
N HIS A 96 3.08 -15.76 16.61
CA HIS A 96 4.09 -15.31 17.54
C HIS A 96 3.51 -15.16 18.93
N GLU A 97 4.37 -15.34 19.93
CA GLU A 97 4.05 -14.96 21.30
C GLU A 97 4.37 -13.48 21.49
N TRP A 98 3.47 -12.76 22.15
CA TRP A 98 3.59 -11.31 22.36
C TRP A 98 3.77 -11.00 23.83
N VAL A 99 4.76 -10.18 24.13
CA VAL A 99 5.11 -9.79 25.51
C VAL A 99 5.06 -8.29 25.64
N SER A 100 4.54 -7.83 26.78
CA SER A 100 4.50 -6.41 27.10
C SER A 100 5.85 -5.93 27.60
N ILE A 101 6.37 -4.86 27.00
CA ILE A 101 7.63 -4.22 27.42
C ILE A 101 7.43 -2.92 28.20
N THR A 102 6.19 -2.43 28.31
CA THR A 102 5.83 -1.25 29.12
C THR A 102 4.58 -1.50 29.94
N ASN A 103 4.41 -0.75 31.02
CA ASN A 103 3.15 -0.74 31.77
C ASN A 103 2.93 0.64 32.39
N GLU A 104 2.74 1.65 31.53
CA GLU A 104 2.71 3.04 31.95
C GLU A 104 1.29 3.42 32.40
N ARG A 105 1.16 3.83 33.66
CA ARG A 105 -0.11 4.31 34.21
C ARG A 105 -0.36 5.75 33.80
N THR A 106 -1.47 5.98 33.13
CA THR A 106 -1.99 7.31 32.79
C THR A 106 -3.36 7.53 33.44
N THR A 107 -3.69 8.80 33.64
CA THR A 107 -5.00 9.26 34.13
C THR A 107 -5.49 10.39 33.23
N SER A 108 -6.74 10.82 33.40
CA SER A 108 -7.27 12.01 32.72
C SER A 108 -6.42 13.28 32.96
N GLU A 109 -5.67 13.33 34.06
CA GLU A 109 -4.78 14.44 34.41
C GLU A 109 -3.35 14.28 33.89
N THR A 110 -2.94 13.05 33.59
CA THR A 110 -1.57 12.74 33.13
C THR A 110 -1.53 11.88 31.86
N PRO A 111 -2.26 12.24 30.78
CA PRO A 111 -2.28 11.48 29.54
C PRO A 111 -0.92 11.48 28.81
N GLU A 112 -0.11 12.53 29.01
CA GLU A 112 1.19 12.72 28.37
C GLU A 112 2.20 11.63 28.70
N LYS A 113 2.05 10.97 29.86
CA LYS A 113 2.93 9.88 30.28
C LYS A 113 2.96 8.72 29.29
N GLY A 114 1.87 8.48 28.56
CA GLY A 114 1.81 7.42 27.54
C GLY A 114 2.37 7.81 26.17
N VAL A 115 2.64 9.09 25.91
CA VAL A 115 2.93 9.60 24.56
C VAL A 115 4.20 9.00 23.96
N TYR A 116 5.23 8.76 24.78
CA TYR A 116 6.49 8.17 24.30
C TYR A 116 6.27 6.77 23.72
N ILE A 117 5.32 6.00 24.26
CA ILE A 117 4.99 4.65 23.78
C ILE A 117 4.44 4.70 22.36
N TYR A 118 3.51 5.63 22.10
CA TYR A 118 2.95 5.85 20.76
C TYR A 118 4.03 6.28 19.77
N ASN A 119 4.89 7.22 20.16
CA ASN A 119 5.98 7.71 19.32
C ASN A 119 6.97 6.59 18.99
N PHE A 120 7.34 5.78 19.98
CA PHE A 120 8.22 4.64 19.81
C PHE A 120 7.63 3.59 18.86
N LYS A 121 6.35 3.22 19.04
CA LYS A 121 5.63 2.33 18.09
C LYS A 121 5.70 2.87 16.67
N LYS A 122 5.33 4.14 16.49
CA LYS A 122 5.29 4.79 15.17
C LYS A 122 6.67 4.82 14.51
N ASN A 123 7.72 5.17 15.26
CA ASN A 123 9.10 5.17 14.79
C ASN A 123 9.56 3.77 14.40
N THR A 124 9.28 2.78 15.26
CA THR A 124 9.62 1.37 15.05
C THR A 124 9.03 0.84 13.75
N TRP A 125 7.74 1.11 13.51
CA TRP A 125 7.08 0.71 12.27
C TRP A 125 7.61 1.46 11.03
N ASN A 126 7.76 2.79 11.14
CA ASN A 126 8.14 3.60 9.99
C ASN A 126 9.58 3.36 9.54
N LYS A 127 10.51 3.20 10.47
CA LYS A 127 11.94 3.03 10.18
C LYS A 127 12.33 1.58 9.92
N HIS A 128 11.77 0.64 10.70
CA HIS A 128 12.23 -0.75 10.70
C HIS A 128 11.18 -1.75 10.24
N LYS A 129 9.92 -1.33 10.05
CA LYS A 129 8.79 -2.23 9.75
C LYS A 129 8.65 -3.36 10.78
N ILE A 130 9.08 -3.12 12.02
CA ILE A 130 8.95 -4.08 13.11
C ILE A 130 7.52 -3.98 13.66
N PRO A 131 6.77 -5.08 13.68
CA PRO A 131 5.38 -5.09 14.12
C PRO A 131 5.30 -4.99 15.64
N THR A 132 4.59 -3.98 16.12
CA THR A 132 4.29 -3.77 17.55
C THR A 132 2.87 -3.24 17.67
N PHE A 133 2.24 -3.44 18.83
CA PHE A 133 0.91 -2.90 19.10
C PHE A 133 0.80 -2.39 20.54
N ILE A 134 -0.17 -1.51 20.77
CA ILE A 134 -0.46 -0.97 22.09
C ILE A 134 -1.78 -1.56 22.57
N LEU A 135 -1.78 -2.06 23.79
CA LEU A 135 -2.96 -2.47 24.53
C LEU A 135 -3.18 -1.49 25.68
N CYS A 136 -4.41 -1.05 25.87
CA CYS A 136 -4.79 -0.16 26.97
C CYS A 136 -5.71 -0.95 27.91
N GLU A 137 -5.25 -1.21 29.13
CA GLU A 137 -6.06 -1.83 30.18
C GLU A 137 -6.64 -0.76 31.09
N TYR A 138 -7.95 -0.80 31.33
CA TYR A 138 -8.62 0.17 32.19
C TYR A 138 -8.87 -0.43 33.57
N LYS A 139 -8.51 0.32 34.61
CA LYS A 139 -8.83 -0.01 36.00
C LYS A 139 -9.66 1.13 36.60
N ILE A 140 -10.80 0.77 37.17
CA ILE A 140 -11.65 1.72 37.89
C ILE A 140 -11.24 1.65 39.36
N ASP A 141 -10.76 2.76 39.90
CA ASP A 141 -10.58 2.94 41.34
C ASP A 141 -11.86 3.51 41.93
N VAL A 142 -12.61 2.65 42.64
CA VAL A 142 -13.91 2.98 43.22
C VAL A 142 -13.76 3.90 44.44
N GLU A 143 -12.60 3.91 45.10
CA GLU A 143 -12.37 4.76 46.28
C GLU A 143 -12.06 6.19 45.89
N SER A 144 -11.29 6.38 44.81
CA SER A 144 -10.91 7.71 44.31
C SER A 144 -11.81 8.23 43.18
N ASP A 145 -12.75 7.42 42.68
CA ASP A 145 -13.61 7.72 41.52
C ASP A 145 -12.80 8.10 40.26
N LEU A 146 -11.65 7.44 40.08
CA LEU A 146 -10.72 7.68 38.97
C LEU A 146 -10.64 6.46 38.05
N ILE A 147 -10.55 6.75 36.75
CA ILE A 147 -10.22 5.74 35.73
C ILE A 147 -8.72 5.82 35.45
N GLU A 148 -8.03 4.72 35.75
CA GLU A 148 -6.63 4.52 35.39
C GLU A 148 -6.54 3.77 34.08
N THR A 149 -5.64 4.20 33.20
CA THR A 149 -5.31 3.46 31.98
C THR A 149 -3.87 3.00 32.05
N TYR A 150 -3.64 1.72 31.81
CA TYR A 150 -2.32 1.11 31.75
C TYR A 150 -1.96 0.89 30.29
N VAL A 151 -1.02 1.67 29.79
CA VAL A 151 -0.59 1.66 28.39
C VAL A 151 0.58 0.68 28.23
N GLN A 152 0.32 -0.40 27.50
CA GLN A 152 1.24 -1.52 27.33
C GLN A 152 1.64 -1.65 25.86
N LEU A 153 2.93 -1.56 25.59
CA LEU A 153 3.51 -1.84 24.27
C LEU A 153 3.89 -3.31 24.21
N HIS A 154 3.31 -4.02 23.26
CA HIS A 154 3.62 -5.40 23.00
C HIS A 154 4.55 -5.55 21.81
N VAL A 155 5.51 -6.44 21.96
CA VAL A 155 6.49 -6.84 20.94
C VAL A 155 6.51 -8.35 20.84
N GLN A 156 7.05 -8.87 19.74
CA GLN A 156 7.32 -10.29 19.59
C GLN A 156 8.35 -10.72 20.64
N LYS A 157 8.10 -11.84 21.31
CA LYS A 157 8.94 -12.35 22.40
C LYS A 157 10.40 -12.55 21.98
N GLU A 158 10.62 -12.94 20.73
CA GLU A 158 11.93 -13.20 20.15
C GLU A 158 12.85 -11.97 20.11
N ILE A 159 12.27 -10.76 20.14
CA ILE A 159 13.01 -9.48 20.08
C ILE A 159 12.79 -8.63 21.35
N GLU A 160 12.29 -9.22 22.43
CA GLU A 160 11.93 -8.50 23.66
C GLU A 160 13.10 -7.66 24.19
N ASP A 161 14.26 -8.29 24.43
CA ASP A 161 15.43 -7.65 25.03
C ASP A 161 15.96 -6.49 24.19
N GLU A 162 16.02 -6.69 22.87
CA GLU A 162 16.42 -5.66 21.92
C GLU A 162 15.48 -4.46 21.96
N MET A 163 14.17 -4.72 21.97
CA MET A 163 13.15 -3.67 21.96
C MET A 163 13.11 -2.92 23.29
N ARG A 164 13.32 -3.59 24.42
CA ARG A 164 13.47 -2.96 25.74
C ARG A 164 14.66 -1.99 25.76
N GLU A 165 15.78 -2.39 25.18
CA GLU A 165 16.97 -1.54 25.15
C GLU A 165 16.78 -0.31 24.25
N ARG A 166 16.22 -0.51 23.06
CA ARG A 166 15.85 0.60 22.15
C ARG A 166 14.92 1.61 22.83
N LEU A 167 13.93 1.13 23.58
CA LEU A 167 12.97 1.98 24.26
C LEU A 167 13.62 2.86 25.35
N LYS A 168 14.61 2.34 26.08
CA LYS A 168 15.34 3.13 27.11
C LYS A 168 16.12 4.30 26.51
N ILE A 169 16.58 4.17 25.26
CA ILE A 169 17.34 5.22 24.57
C ILE A 169 16.41 6.36 24.12
N GLU A 170 15.16 6.05 23.78
CA GLU A 170 14.17 7.04 23.32
C GLU A 170 13.37 7.70 24.47
N LYS A 171 13.45 7.17 25.70
CA LYS A 171 12.79 7.69 26.91
C LYS A 171 13.62 8.79 27.58
#